data_AF-A0A7W9SF53-F1
#
_entry.id   AF-A0A7W9SF53-F1
#
_cell.length_a   1.000
_cell.length_b   1.000
_cell.length_c   1.000
_cell.angle_alpha   90.00
_cell.angle_beta   90.00
_cell.angle_gamma   90.00
#
_symmetry.space_group_name_H-M   'P 1'
#
loop_
_entity.id
_entity.type
_entity.pdbx_description
1 polymer ?
#
loop_
_entity_poly.entity_id
_entity_poly.type
_entity_poly.pdbx_seq_one_letter_code
_entity_poly.pdbx_strand_id
1 'polypeptide(L)'
;METKFTEKGFFNQHLKVQMDNSNINNGRNADVFSQILVGNVKSSQMDYLLNLGYIRLNDTKSIGMFNELNIAANKNKFKKYEEIVDNSTLFLPKKFKKIKKSLEDCLEYRQSIRTFSPYQMSLKDFSTLCKYSFGQSNRTANYNGIVATSRYYASGGGLYPVQVYIYANNVSGVKKGIYRYQLNTHSYSLVFIFFLD
;
A
#
# COMPACT_ATOMS: atom_id res chain seq x y z
N MET A 1 -13.19 34.55 -6.69
CA MET A 1 -13.80 33.39 -6.02
C MET A 1 -13.99 32.30 -7.06
N GLU A 2 -13.78 31.03 -6.71
CA GLU A 2 -13.86 29.83 -7.57
C GLU A 2 -12.58 29.33 -8.27
N THR A 3 -11.48 29.41 -7.54
CA THR A 3 -10.40 28.38 -7.51
C THR A 3 -10.89 26.99 -7.06
N LYS A 4 -12.17 26.63 -7.25
CA LYS A 4 -12.81 25.43 -6.67
C LYS A 4 -13.09 24.30 -7.66
N PHE A 5 -12.91 24.50 -8.97
CA PHE A 5 -13.24 23.47 -9.97
C PHE A 5 -12.13 22.43 -10.16
N THR A 6 -10.87 22.81 -9.98
CA THR A 6 -9.71 21.91 -10.11
C THR A 6 -9.54 21.01 -8.87
N GLU A 7 -9.88 21.50 -7.68
CA GLU A 7 -9.94 20.69 -6.45
C GLU A 7 -11.09 19.67 -6.49
N LYS A 8 -12.21 19.98 -7.17
CA LYS A 8 -13.30 19.03 -7.42
C LYS A 8 -12.83 17.78 -8.20
N GLY A 9 -11.82 17.92 -9.06
CA GLY A 9 -11.24 16.78 -9.78
C GLY A 9 -10.50 15.80 -8.87
N PHE A 10 -9.84 16.28 -7.81
CA PHE A 10 -9.14 15.43 -6.83
C PHE A 10 -10.09 14.77 -5.83
N PHE A 11 -11.22 15.40 -5.51
CA PHE A 11 -12.30 14.79 -4.71
C PHE A 11 -13.06 13.67 -5.42
N ASN A 12 -12.90 13.53 -6.74
CA ASN A 12 -13.52 12.45 -7.52
C ASN A 12 -12.92 11.06 -7.25
N GLN A 13 -11.95 10.92 -6.33
CA GLN A 13 -11.61 9.61 -5.76
C GLN A 13 -12.79 8.97 -5.00
N HIS A 14 -13.77 9.78 -4.57
CA HIS A 14 -15.04 9.33 -4.03
C HIS A 14 -16.10 9.05 -5.11
N LEU A 15 -15.86 9.23 -6.42
CA LEU A 15 -16.86 8.93 -7.46
C LEU A 15 -17.02 7.45 -7.80
N LYS A 16 -16.17 6.55 -7.27
CA LYS A 16 -16.50 5.11 -7.27
C LYS A 16 -17.72 4.78 -6.38
N VAL A 17 -18.29 5.76 -5.70
CA VAL A 17 -19.46 5.62 -4.82
C VAL A 17 -20.78 5.54 -5.59
N GLN A 18 -20.83 6.00 -6.85
CA GLN A 18 -22.06 5.91 -7.66
C GLN A 18 -22.32 4.53 -8.29
N MET A 19 -21.40 3.57 -8.16
CA MET A 19 -21.63 2.20 -8.62
C MET A 19 -22.09 1.26 -7.51
N ASP A 20 -22.22 1.76 -6.28
CA ASP A 20 -22.83 0.97 -5.21
C ASP A 20 -24.35 1.09 -5.31
N ASN A 21 -24.99 0.01 -5.75
CA ASN A 21 -26.44 -0.04 -5.93
C ASN A 21 -27.22 0.25 -4.63
N SER A 22 -26.57 0.20 -3.47
CA SER A 22 -27.16 0.58 -2.19
C SER A 22 -27.31 2.10 -2.02
N ASN A 23 -26.62 2.91 -2.83
CA ASN A 23 -26.64 4.39 -2.78
C ASN A 23 -27.51 5.02 -3.88
N ILE A 24 -28.29 4.23 -4.62
CA ILE A 24 -29.10 4.71 -5.76
C ILE A 24 -30.28 5.59 -5.30
N ASN A 25 -30.71 5.51 -4.03
CA ASN A 25 -31.99 6.09 -3.62
C ASN A 25 -31.95 7.35 -2.74
N ASN A 26 -30.80 7.93 -2.38
CA ASN A 26 -30.78 9.30 -1.83
C ASN A 26 -29.36 9.86 -1.78
N GLY A 27 -29.09 10.92 -2.54
CA GLY A 27 -27.77 11.54 -2.74
C GLY A 27 -27.17 12.27 -1.53
N ARG A 28 -27.37 11.77 -0.30
CA ARG A 28 -26.81 12.33 0.93
C ARG A 28 -26.16 11.25 1.80
N ASN A 29 -24.84 11.35 1.91
CA ASN A 29 -24.01 10.46 2.75
C ASN A 29 -24.41 10.48 4.24
N ALA A 30 -25.01 11.58 4.72
CA ALA A 30 -25.48 11.71 6.09
C ALA A 30 -26.56 10.67 6.42
N ASP A 31 -27.44 10.38 5.46
CA ASP A 31 -28.53 9.44 5.65
C ASP A 31 -27.98 8.02 5.70
N VAL A 32 -27.09 7.63 4.78
CA VAL A 32 -26.41 6.32 4.81
C VAL A 32 -25.65 6.12 6.13
N PHE A 33 -24.93 7.15 6.59
CA PHE A 33 -24.21 7.09 7.86
C PHE A 33 -25.16 6.97 9.07
N SER A 34 -26.27 7.72 9.07
CA SER A 34 -27.30 7.60 10.11
C SER A 34 -27.95 6.22 10.12
N GLN A 35 -28.22 5.63 8.95
CA GLN A 35 -28.79 4.30 8.82
C GLN A 35 -27.79 3.21 9.26
N ILE A 36 -26.48 3.42 9.07
CA ILE A 36 -25.44 2.55 9.64
C ILE A 36 -25.42 2.64 11.16
N LEU A 37 -25.48 3.85 11.74
CA LEU A 37 -25.48 4.06 13.19
C LEU A 37 -26.74 3.51 13.88
N VAL A 38 -27.89 3.58 13.21
CA VAL A 38 -29.17 3.05 13.70
C VAL A 38 -29.30 1.53 13.45
N GLY A 39 -28.39 0.93 12.69
CA GLY A 39 -28.33 -0.52 12.44
C GLY A 39 -29.16 -1.03 11.27
N ASN A 40 -29.71 -0.13 10.45
CA ASN A 40 -30.52 -0.48 9.28
C ASN A 40 -29.68 -0.84 8.05
N VAL A 41 -28.42 -0.41 7.98
CA VAL A 41 -27.49 -0.68 6.88
C VAL A 41 -26.17 -1.22 7.43
N LYS A 42 -25.65 -2.29 6.83
CA LYS A 42 -24.36 -2.87 7.21
C LYS A 42 -23.20 -2.13 6.54
N SER A 43 -22.14 -1.87 7.29
CA SER A 43 -20.89 -1.33 6.77
C SER A 43 -19.76 -2.26 7.16
N SER A 44 -18.96 -2.69 6.18
CA SER A 44 -17.80 -3.53 6.44
C SER A 44 -16.79 -2.89 7.41
N GLN A 45 -16.70 -1.55 7.44
CA GLN A 45 -15.88 -0.81 8.39
C GLN A 45 -16.49 -0.76 9.81
N MET A 46 -17.80 -0.54 9.94
CA MET A 46 -18.48 -0.51 11.24
C MET A 46 -18.58 -1.92 11.84
N ASP A 47 -18.88 -2.93 11.02
CA ASP A 47 -18.81 -4.34 11.39
C ASP A 47 -17.40 -4.70 11.84
N TYR A 48 -16.34 -4.22 11.18
CA TYR A 48 -14.97 -4.44 11.64
C TYR A 48 -14.70 -3.83 13.04
N LEU A 49 -15.21 -2.62 13.31
CA LEU A 49 -15.06 -1.97 14.61
C LEU A 49 -15.89 -2.64 15.72
N LEU A 50 -17.11 -3.09 15.41
CA LEU A 50 -18.03 -3.76 16.34
C LEU A 50 -17.66 -5.24 16.56
N ASN A 51 -17.08 -5.92 15.56
CA ASN A 51 -16.64 -7.31 15.63
C ASN A 51 -15.36 -7.51 16.46
N LEU A 52 -14.86 -6.47 17.14
CA LEU A 52 -13.84 -6.66 18.19
C LEU A 52 -14.37 -7.51 19.36
N GLY A 53 -15.69 -7.65 19.51
CA GLY A 53 -16.33 -8.46 20.58
C GLY A 53 -17.29 -9.56 20.13
N TYR A 54 -17.70 -9.63 18.85
CA TYR A 54 -18.64 -10.64 18.36
C TYR A 54 -18.22 -11.12 16.97
N ILE A 55 -17.94 -12.42 16.81
CA ILE A 55 -17.64 -13.03 15.51
C ILE A 55 -18.78 -14.02 15.22
N ARG A 56 -19.49 -13.87 14.09
CA ARG A 56 -20.57 -14.80 13.73
C ARG A 56 -19.98 -16.18 13.41
N LEU A 57 -20.76 -17.24 13.65
CA LEU A 57 -20.33 -18.62 13.36
C LEU A 57 -19.92 -18.85 11.88
N ASN A 58 -20.51 -18.10 10.95
CA ASN A 58 -20.11 -18.17 9.54
C ASN A 58 -18.73 -17.51 9.31
N ASP A 59 -18.45 -16.40 10.00
CA ASP A 59 -17.16 -15.72 9.93
C ASP A 59 -16.07 -16.57 10.60
N THR A 60 -16.37 -17.27 11.71
CA THR A 60 -15.41 -18.21 12.34
C THR A 60 -15.09 -19.39 11.44
N LYS A 61 -16.08 -20.00 10.76
CA LYS A 61 -15.84 -21.04 9.73
C LYS A 61 -15.00 -20.51 8.58
N SER A 62 -15.26 -19.29 8.13
CA SER A 62 -14.46 -18.64 7.09
C SER A 62 -13.02 -18.37 7.52
N ILE A 63 -12.78 -18.00 8.78
CA ILE A 63 -11.44 -17.81 9.34
C ILE A 63 -10.72 -19.16 9.50
N GLY A 64 -11.43 -20.20 9.96
CA GLY A 64 -10.90 -21.57 10.03
C GLY A 64 -10.40 -22.04 8.66
N MET A 65 -11.24 -21.96 7.64
CA MET A 65 -10.86 -22.31 6.26
C MET A 65 -9.75 -21.41 5.69
N PHE A 66 -9.75 -20.12 6.03
CA PHE A 66 -8.69 -19.19 5.63
C PHE A 66 -7.31 -19.61 6.17
N ASN A 67 -7.27 -20.07 7.42
CA ASN A 67 -6.06 -20.55 8.08
C ASN A 67 -5.66 -21.94 7.57
N GLU A 68 -6.59 -22.89 7.49
CA GLU A 68 -6.34 -24.25 7.00
C GLU A 68 -5.77 -24.25 5.56
N LEU A 69 -6.36 -23.43 4.68
CA LEU A 69 -5.90 -23.29 3.29
C LEU A 69 -4.68 -22.38 3.13
N ASN A 70 -4.15 -21.82 4.23
CA ASN A 70 -3.01 -20.90 4.22
C ASN A 70 -3.17 -19.78 3.17
N ILE A 71 -4.38 -19.20 3.05
CA ILE A 71 -4.74 -18.29 1.96
C ILE A 71 -3.79 -17.08 1.92
N ALA A 72 -3.40 -16.57 3.08
CA ALA A 72 -2.45 -15.46 3.16
C ALA A 72 -1.07 -15.81 2.58
N ALA A 73 -0.54 -16.98 2.94
CA ALA A 73 0.74 -17.47 2.43
C ALA A 73 0.68 -17.67 0.91
N ASN A 74 -0.43 -18.22 0.41
CA ASN A 74 -0.69 -18.36 -1.02
C ASN A 74 -0.72 -16.99 -1.72
N LYS A 75 -1.55 -16.04 -1.26
CA LYS A 75 -1.60 -14.69 -1.83
C LYS A 75 -0.22 -14.04 -1.90
N ASN A 76 0.56 -14.15 -0.84
CA ASN A 76 1.92 -13.61 -0.80
C ASN A 76 2.85 -14.29 -1.81
N LYS A 77 2.80 -15.63 -1.94
CA LYS A 77 3.55 -16.38 -2.96
C LYS A 77 3.17 -15.98 -4.39
N PHE A 78 1.88 -15.73 -4.63
CA PHE A 78 1.35 -15.38 -5.95
C PHE A 78 1.50 -13.89 -6.31
N LYS A 79 1.87 -13.00 -5.38
CA LYS A 79 2.13 -11.57 -5.67
C LYS A 79 3.14 -11.34 -6.80
N LYS A 80 4.04 -12.28 -7.06
CA LYS A 80 4.99 -12.18 -8.18
C LYS A 80 4.32 -12.06 -9.55
N TYR A 81 3.10 -12.58 -9.69
CA TYR A 81 2.33 -12.51 -10.93
C TYR A 81 1.61 -11.16 -11.12
N GLU A 82 1.60 -10.29 -10.10
CA GLU A 82 1.08 -8.92 -10.21
C GLU A 82 2.11 -7.97 -10.84
N GLU A 83 3.36 -8.42 -11.05
CA GLU A 83 4.44 -7.61 -11.58
C GLU A 83 4.39 -7.53 -13.12
N ILE A 84 4.63 -6.32 -13.62
CA ILE A 84 4.69 -5.97 -15.03
C ILE A 84 6.14 -5.64 -15.34
N VAL A 85 6.76 -6.42 -16.21
CA VAL A 85 8.14 -6.20 -16.67
C VAL A 85 8.11 -5.90 -18.15
N ASP A 86 8.49 -4.68 -18.50
CA ASP A 86 8.51 -4.15 -19.86
C ASP A 86 9.69 -3.18 -20.04
N ASN A 87 9.77 -2.54 -21.21
CA ASN A 87 10.84 -1.58 -21.53
C ASN A 87 10.82 -0.32 -20.65
N SER A 88 9.71 -0.03 -19.97
CA SER A 88 9.56 1.12 -19.08
C SER A 88 9.95 0.82 -17.63
N THR A 89 10.29 -0.44 -17.34
CA THR A 89 10.62 -0.92 -16.00
C THR A 89 12.01 -0.48 -15.58
N LEU A 90 12.08 0.27 -14.48
CA LEU A 90 13.32 0.72 -13.87
C LEU A 90 13.77 -0.28 -12.79
N PHE A 91 14.86 -1.00 -13.06
CA PHE A 91 15.46 -1.90 -12.08
C PHE A 91 16.34 -1.13 -11.08
N LEU A 92 16.14 -1.40 -9.79
CA LEU A 92 16.92 -0.76 -8.74
C LEU A 92 18.17 -1.59 -8.41
N PRO A 93 19.30 -0.93 -8.06
CA PRO A 93 20.50 -1.64 -7.66
C PRO A 93 20.28 -2.43 -6.37
N LYS A 94 20.54 -3.74 -6.40
CA LYS A 94 20.43 -4.63 -5.23
C LYS A 94 21.62 -4.53 -4.25
N LYS A 95 22.57 -3.62 -4.51
CA LYS A 95 23.70 -3.32 -3.61
C LYS A 95 23.33 -2.19 -2.67
N PHE A 96 22.75 -2.55 -1.53
CA PHE A 96 22.24 -1.60 -0.53
C PHE A 96 23.37 -0.94 0.28
N LYS A 97 23.15 0.30 0.70
CA LYS A 97 24.03 1.01 1.62
C LYS A 97 23.81 0.49 3.04
N LYS A 98 24.90 0.22 3.78
CA LYS A 98 24.82 -0.17 5.19
C LYS A 98 24.38 1.03 6.02
N ILE A 99 23.28 0.88 6.75
CA ILE A 99 22.80 1.88 7.72
C ILE A 99 23.65 1.72 8.99
N LYS A 100 24.29 2.80 9.43
CA LYS A 100 25.20 2.80 10.59
C LYS A 100 24.58 3.41 11.87
N LYS A 101 23.49 4.18 11.73
CA LYS A 101 22.75 4.77 12.85
C LYS A 101 22.13 3.66 13.71
N SER A 102 22.16 3.82 15.04
CA SER A 102 21.47 2.91 15.96
C SER A 102 19.95 3.11 15.87
N LEU A 103 19.18 2.15 16.37
CA LEU A 103 17.72 2.29 16.45
C LEU A 103 17.31 3.42 17.40
N GLU A 104 17.98 3.51 18.55
CA GLU A 104 17.79 4.58 19.54
C GLU A 104 17.97 5.96 18.92
N ASP A 105 19.08 6.19 18.22
CA ASP A 105 19.32 7.43 17.49
C ASP A 105 18.21 7.71 16.46
N CYS A 106 17.75 6.66 15.75
CA CYS A 106 16.69 6.87 14.77
C CYS A 106 15.38 7.33 15.43
N LEU A 107 15.09 6.89 16.67
CA LEU A 107 13.88 7.26 17.40
C LEU A 107 13.99 8.68 17.98
N GLU A 108 15.11 9.00 18.65
CA GLU A 108 15.34 10.31 19.28
C GLU A 108 15.40 11.44 18.26
N TYR A 109 16.05 11.22 17.12
CA TYR A 109 16.21 12.26 16.09
C TYR A 109 15.11 12.25 15.02
N ARG A 110 14.07 11.40 15.14
CA ARG A 110 12.99 11.35 14.16
C ARG A 110 12.13 12.62 14.24
N GLN A 111 12.08 13.34 13.12
CA GLN A 111 11.23 14.51 12.97
C GLN A 111 10.55 14.54 11.59
N SER A 112 9.43 15.27 11.51
CA SER A 112 8.70 15.48 10.25
C SER A 112 9.22 16.74 9.55
N ILE A 113 10.05 16.55 8.53
CA ILE A 113 10.63 17.64 7.73
C ILE A 113 9.76 17.87 6.49
N ARG A 114 9.45 19.14 6.18
CA ARG A 114 8.64 19.54 5.02
C ARG A 114 9.39 20.45 4.03
N THR A 115 10.54 20.99 4.45
CA THR A 115 11.41 21.81 3.61
C THR A 115 12.65 20.99 3.26
N PHE A 116 12.87 20.75 1.97
CA PHE A 116 13.97 19.93 1.48
C PHE A 116 14.96 20.79 0.68
N SER A 117 16.24 20.46 0.76
CA SER A 117 17.25 21.09 -0.10
C SER A 117 17.06 20.64 -1.56
N PRO A 118 17.58 21.37 -2.55
CA PRO A 118 17.56 20.97 -3.96
C PRO A 118 18.48 19.76 -4.27
N TYR A 119 18.98 19.07 -3.24
CA TYR A 119 19.85 17.91 -3.36
C TYR A 119 19.20 16.79 -4.17
N GLN A 120 19.92 16.30 -5.18
CA GLN A 120 19.50 15.14 -5.96
C GLN A 120 19.91 13.84 -5.26
N MET A 121 18.93 13.00 -4.95
CA MET A 121 19.18 11.72 -4.29
C MET A 121 19.84 10.73 -5.25
N SER A 122 20.86 10.00 -4.79
CA SER A 122 21.47 8.94 -5.57
C SER A 122 20.52 7.75 -5.76
N LEU A 123 20.60 7.05 -6.90
CA LEU A 123 19.79 5.85 -7.16
C LEU A 123 20.03 4.75 -6.10
N LYS A 124 21.24 4.69 -5.54
CA LYS A 124 21.61 3.72 -4.49
C LYS A 124 20.96 4.04 -3.15
N ASP A 125 20.94 5.30 -2.74
CA ASP A 125 20.25 5.72 -1.52
C ASP A 125 18.73 5.51 -1.66
N PHE A 126 18.18 5.87 -2.82
CA PHE A 126 16.78 5.60 -3.15
C PHE A 126 16.44 4.11 -3.07
N SER A 127 17.21 3.25 -3.74
CA SER A 127 17.06 1.79 -3.67
C SER A 127 17.11 1.25 -2.23
N THR A 128 18.06 1.74 -1.44
CA THR A 128 18.24 1.35 -0.03
C THR A 128 17.00 1.73 0.81
N LEU A 129 16.48 2.95 0.63
CA LEU A 129 15.26 3.41 1.30
C LEU A 129 14.07 2.50 0.97
N CYS A 130 13.90 2.16 -0.32
CA CYS A 130 12.81 1.31 -0.79
C CYS A 130 12.90 -0.11 -0.20
N LYS A 131 14.09 -0.70 -0.21
CA LYS A 131 14.35 -2.05 0.34
C LYS A 131 13.93 -2.15 1.79
N TYR A 132 14.32 -1.20 2.63
CA TYR A 132 14.06 -1.27 4.07
C TYR A 132 12.69 -0.71 4.49
N SER A 133 12.03 0.09 3.65
CA SER A 133 10.69 0.61 3.94
C SER A 133 9.59 -0.41 3.61
N PHE A 134 9.62 -0.98 2.40
CA PHE A 134 8.53 -1.85 1.92
C PHE A 134 9.02 -3.04 1.08
N GLY A 135 10.34 -3.21 0.95
CA GLY A 135 10.94 -4.34 0.24
C GLY A 135 10.80 -5.68 0.97
N GLN A 136 11.14 -6.75 0.23
CA GLN A 136 11.15 -8.11 0.76
C GLN A 136 12.31 -8.29 1.75
N SER A 137 12.04 -8.87 2.92
CA SER A 137 13.08 -9.25 3.87
C SER A 137 13.66 -10.63 3.51
N ASN A 138 14.82 -10.98 4.07
CA ASN A 138 15.43 -12.28 3.84
C ASN A 138 14.76 -13.42 4.64
N ARG A 139 13.80 -13.10 5.52
CA ARG A 139 13.10 -14.09 6.33
C ARG A 139 11.95 -14.72 5.53
N THR A 140 11.84 -16.04 5.61
CA THR A 140 10.77 -16.82 5.04
C THR A 140 10.08 -17.63 6.13
N ALA A 141 8.82 -17.98 5.90
CA ALA A 141 8.06 -18.88 6.76
C ALA A 141 7.41 -19.96 5.90
N ASN A 142 7.40 -21.19 6.40
CA ASN A 142 6.79 -22.33 5.73
C ASN A 142 5.46 -22.66 6.41
N TYR A 143 4.38 -22.63 5.62
CA TYR A 143 3.04 -22.96 6.06
C TYR A 143 2.57 -24.18 5.26
N ASN A 144 2.76 -25.39 5.83
CA ASN A 144 2.38 -26.67 5.23
C ASN A 144 2.83 -26.83 3.76
N GLY A 145 4.10 -26.52 3.47
CA GLY A 145 4.69 -26.61 2.13
C GLY A 145 4.63 -25.31 1.32
N ILE A 146 3.95 -24.27 1.82
CA ILE A 146 3.92 -22.95 1.19
C ILE A 146 4.95 -22.05 1.85
N VAL A 147 6.03 -21.76 1.12
CA VAL A 147 7.05 -20.80 1.55
C VAL A 147 6.60 -19.38 1.20
N ALA A 148 6.32 -18.57 2.23
CA ALA A 148 5.96 -17.17 2.11
C ALA A 148 7.13 -16.27 2.51
N THR A 149 7.30 -15.15 1.81
CA THR A 149 8.37 -14.18 2.07
C THR A 149 7.84 -13.06 2.96
N SER A 150 8.66 -12.56 3.88
CA SER A 150 8.25 -11.48 4.77
C SER A 150 8.70 -10.10 4.29
N ARG A 151 8.26 -9.05 4.99
CA ARG A 151 8.71 -7.65 4.82
C ARG A 151 9.43 -7.16 6.06
N TYR A 152 10.02 -5.98 5.97
CA TYR A 152 10.60 -5.27 7.13
C TYR A 152 9.52 -4.66 8.04
N TYR A 153 8.27 -4.57 7.58
CA TYR A 153 7.11 -4.15 8.37
C TYR A 153 6.15 -5.33 8.64
N ALA A 154 5.37 -5.21 9.71
CA ALA A 154 4.34 -6.19 10.08
C ALA A 154 3.04 -5.96 9.29
N SER A 155 2.36 -7.05 8.93
CA SER A 155 1.04 -7.01 8.29
C SER A 155 0.14 -8.04 8.94
N GLY A 156 -1.09 -7.65 9.29
CA GLY A 156 -2.10 -8.58 9.80
C GLY A 156 -2.25 -9.79 8.88
N GLY A 157 -2.13 -10.99 9.46
CA GLY A 157 -2.18 -12.27 8.74
C GLY A 157 -1.12 -12.46 7.65
N GLY A 158 -0.12 -11.58 7.50
CA GLY A 158 0.87 -11.66 6.41
C GLY A 158 0.31 -11.37 5.02
N LEU A 159 -0.83 -10.68 4.93
CA LEU A 159 -1.55 -10.40 3.67
C LEU A 159 -0.82 -9.41 2.75
N TYR A 160 -0.09 -8.45 3.34
CA TYR A 160 0.58 -7.36 2.63
C TYR A 160 -0.31 -6.66 1.58
N PRO A 161 -1.47 -6.10 1.97
CA PRO A 161 -2.43 -5.52 1.03
C PRO A 161 -1.96 -4.19 0.43
N VAL A 162 -0.99 -3.52 1.05
CA VAL A 162 -0.49 -2.21 0.63
C VAL A 162 0.31 -2.33 -0.66
N GLN A 163 -0.11 -1.57 -1.68
CA GLN A 163 0.66 -1.32 -2.90
C GLN A 163 1.31 0.05 -2.80
N VAL A 164 2.59 0.14 -3.17
CA VAL A 164 3.37 1.38 -3.03
C VAL A 164 3.53 2.04 -4.38
N TYR A 165 3.09 3.29 -4.47
CA TYR A 165 3.33 4.16 -5.60
C TYR A 165 4.21 5.31 -5.14
N ILE A 166 5.23 5.64 -5.93
CA ILE A 166 6.18 6.71 -5.62
C ILE A 166 6.18 7.71 -6.76
N TYR A 167 6.06 8.97 -6.40
CA TYR A 167 6.42 10.07 -7.26
C TYR A 167 7.91 10.36 -7.13
N ALA A 168 8.69 10.02 -8.15
CA ALA A 168 10.11 10.34 -8.22
C ALA A 168 10.27 11.73 -8.83
N ASN A 169 10.76 12.69 -8.03
CA ASN A 169 10.93 14.08 -8.47
C ASN A 169 12.39 14.41 -8.83
N ASN A 170 13.33 14.12 -7.93
CA ASN A 170 14.75 14.46 -8.08
C ASN A 170 15.65 13.30 -7.62
N VAL A 171 15.64 12.22 -8.40
CA VAL A 171 16.49 11.04 -8.17
C VAL A 171 17.37 10.85 -9.40
N SER A 172 18.68 10.71 -9.17
CA SER A 172 19.67 10.58 -10.25
C SER A 172 19.37 9.35 -11.12
N GLY A 173 19.33 9.56 -12.44
CA GLY A 173 19.06 8.49 -13.42
C GLY A 173 17.61 8.02 -13.48
N VAL A 174 16.68 8.67 -12.78
CA VAL A 174 15.25 8.34 -12.79
C VAL A 174 14.48 9.49 -13.42
N LYS A 175 13.65 9.19 -14.42
CA LYS A 175 12.78 10.19 -15.02
C LYS A 175 11.75 10.64 -13.99
N LYS A 176 11.32 11.89 -14.10
CA LYS A 176 10.28 12.42 -13.24
C LYS A 176 8.95 11.75 -13.56
N GLY A 177 8.29 11.16 -12.57
CA GLY A 177 7.13 10.31 -12.82
C GLY A 177 6.54 9.65 -11.59
N ILE A 178 5.37 9.02 -11.78
CA ILE A 178 4.76 8.10 -10.82
C ILE A 178 5.12 6.68 -11.23
N TYR A 179 5.58 5.92 -10.24
CA TYR A 179 6.05 4.56 -10.39
C TYR A 179 5.35 3.65 -9.40
N ARG A 180 4.97 2.44 -9.82
CA ARG A 180 4.50 1.37 -8.94
C ARG A 180 5.69 0.51 -8.54
N TYR A 181 5.91 0.34 -7.24
CA TYR A 181 6.98 -0.53 -6.74
C TYR A 181 6.65 -2.00 -6.98
N GLN A 182 7.64 -2.74 -7.49
CA GLN A 182 7.58 -4.16 -7.75
C GLN A 182 8.54 -4.88 -6.84
N LEU A 183 7.96 -5.71 -5.99
CA LEU A 183 8.61 -6.22 -4.80
C LEU A 183 9.62 -7.32 -5.09
N ASN A 184 9.24 -8.32 -5.89
CA ASN A 184 10.02 -9.51 -6.20
C ASN A 184 11.20 -9.15 -7.11
N THR A 185 10.93 -8.36 -8.16
CA THR A 185 11.99 -7.88 -9.06
C THR A 185 12.84 -6.77 -8.44
N HIS A 186 12.37 -6.13 -7.36
CA HIS A 186 13.00 -4.93 -6.79
C HIS A 186 13.17 -3.84 -7.86
N SER A 187 12.04 -3.46 -8.46
CA SER A 187 11.98 -2.55 -9.60
C SER A 187 10.80 -1.60 -9.48
N TYR A 188 10.71 -0.67 -10.41
CA TYR A 188 9.60 0.26 -10.57
C TYR A 188 9.00 0.10 -11.95
N SER A 189 7.71 -0.20 -12.03
CA SER A 189 6.94 -0.08 -13.27
C SER A 189 6.46 1.36 -13.38
N LEU A 190 6.73 1.99 -14.51
CA LEU A 190 6.29 3.35 -14.78
C LEU A 190 4.76 3.37 -14.97
N VAL A 191 4.09 4.27 -14.26
CA VAL A 191 2.64 4.48 -14.39
C VAL A 191 2.36 5.74 -15.19
N PHE A 192 3.09 6.82 -14.91
CA PHE A 192 2.91 8.10 -15.57
C PHE A 192 4.21 8.91 -15.58
N ILE A 193 4.57 9.51 -16.72
CA ILE A 193 5.71 10.42 -16.83
C ILE A 193 5.20 11.85 -16.73
N PHE A 194 5.87 12.68 -15.94
CA PHE A 194 5.70 14.12 -16.01
C PHE A 194 6.81 14.68 -16.90
N PHE A 195 6.42 15.16 -18.07
CA PHE A 195 7.25 16.09 -18.83
C PHE A 195 7.14 17.44 -18.13
N LEU A 196 8.25 17.93 -17.60
CA LEU A 196 8.35 19.35 -17.28
C LEU A 196 9.02 20.01 -18.49
N ASP A 197 8.35 21.04 -19.02
CA ASP A 197 9.00 22.10 -19.80
C ASP A 197 10.01 22.87 -18.94
#